data_AF-A0AAU8J3X8-F1
#
_entry.id   AF-A0AAU8J3X8-F1
#
_cell.length_a   1.000
_cell.length_b   1.000
_cell.length_c   1.000
_cell.angle_alpha   90.00
_cell.angle_beta   90.00
_cell.angle_gamma   90.00
#
_symmetry.space_group_name_H-M   'P 1'
#
loop_
_entity.id
_entity.type
_entity.pdbx_description
1 polymer ?
#
loop_
_entity_poly.entity_id
_entity_poly.type
_entity_poly.pdbx_seq_one_letter_code
_entity_poly.pdbx_strand_id
1 'polypeptide(L)' 'MSEREAEIIESGRAWMAGKVPSDEYFSKVVESTAVTPGGELLNRLRAVVAAVANWVRR' A
#
# COMPACT_ATOMS: atom_id res chain seq x y z
N MET A 1 15.24 -7.23 5.62
CA MET A 1 13.93 -7.03 6.26
C MET A 1 13.97 -5.66 6.88
N SER A 2 13.08 -4.77 6.45
CA SER A 2 12.94 -3.47 7.11
C SER A 2 12.30 -3.65 8.49
N GLU A 3 12.62 -2.80 9.47
CA GLU A 3 11.98 -2.82 10.80
C GLU A 3 10.45 -2.80 10.70
N ARG A 4 9.94 -2.08 9.71
CA ARG A 4 8.51 -1.94 9.44
C ARG A 4 7.84 -3.24 8.99
N GLU A 5 8.51 -4.03 8.15
CA GLU A 5 8.00 -5.37 7.77
C GLU A 5 7.97 -6.32 8.98
N ALA A 6 8.95 -6.22 9.88
CA ALA A 6 9.01 -7.04 11.08
C ALA A 6 7.84 -6.74 12.03
N GLU A 7 7.49 -5.47 12.21
CA GLU A 7 6.35 -5.04 13.04
C GLU A 7 5.00 -5.54 12.50
N ILE A 8 4.79 -5.52 11.18
CA ILE A 8 3.56 -6.05 10.55
C ILE A 8 3.46 -7.57 10.80
N ILE A 9 4.57 -8.27 10.61
CA ILE A 9 4.63 -9.73 10.79
C ILE A 9 4.36 -10.09 12.26
N GLU A 10 4.91 -9.34 13.21
CA GLU A 10 4.66 -9.55 14.64
C GLU A 10 3.20 -9.22 15.02
N SER A 11 2.66 -8.11 14.53
CA SER A 11 1.26 -7.75 14.72
C SER A 11 0.31 -8.80 14.11
N GLY A 12 0.66 -9.38 12.96
CA GLY A 12 -0.09 -10.47 12.34
C GLY A 12 -0.08 -11.75 13.16
N ARG A 13 1.06 -12.09 13.78
CA ARG A 13 1.13 -13.23 14.72
C ARG A 13 0.26 -13.00 15.95
N ALA A 14 0.23 -11.78 16.49
CA ALA A 14 -0.57 -11.45 17.65
C ALA A 14 -2.09 -11.52 17.36
N TRP A 15 -2.51 -11.09 16.17
CA TRP A 15 -3.89 -11.25 15.69
C TRP A 15 -4.27 -12.73 15.49
N MET A 16 -3.42 -13.52 14.83
CA MET A 16 -3.68 -14.97 14.66
C MET A 16 -3.74 -15.73 15.99
N ALA A 17 -3.04 -15.25 17.01
CA ALA A 17 -3.09 -15.78 18.37
C ALA A 17 -4.31 -15.29 19.18
N GLY A 18 -5.19 -14.47 18.60
CA GLY A 18 -6.36 -13.90 19.26
C GLY A 18 -6.04 -12.86 20.34
N LYS A 19 -4.79 -12.36 20.38
CA LYS A 19 -4.32 -11.40 21.40
C LYS A 19 -4.64 -9.95 21.05
N VAL A 20 -5.00 -9.70 19.79
CA VAL A 20 -5.29 -8.36 19.26
C VAL A 20 -6.60 -8.46 18.48
N PRO A 21 -7.56 -7.56 18.72
CA PRO A 21 -8.81 -7.54 17.98
C PRO A 21 -8.59 -7.12 16.52
N SER A 22 -9.48 -7.57 15.64
CA SER A 22 -9.30 -7.44 14.19
C SER A 22 -9.23 -6.00 13.71
N ASP A 23 -9.96 -5.09 14.34
CA ASP A 23 -9.96 -3.65 14.08
C ASP A 23 -8.58 -3.02 14.30
N GLU A 24 -7.91 -3.36 15.41
CA GLU A 24 -6.56 -2.87 15.70
C GLU A 24 -5.52 -3.42 14.70
N TYR A 25 -5.64 -4.70 14.33
CA TYR A 25 -4.77 -5.29 13.30
C TYR A 25 -4.99 -4.66 11.92
N PHE A 26 -6.24 -4.52 11.48
CA PHE A 26 -6.55 -3.92 10.17
C PHE A 26 -6.13 -2.45 10.10
N SER A 27 -6.26 -1.67 11.19
CA SER A 27 -5.76 -0.29 11.23
C SER A 27 -4.25 -0.22 11.00
N LYS A 28 -3.48 -1.07 11.71
CA LYS A 28 -2.01 -1.16 11.53
C LYS A 28 -1.63 -1.63 10.14
N VAL A 29 -2.36 -2.58 9.56
CA VAL A 29 -2.13 -3.02 8.18
C VAL A 29 -2.44 -1.91 7.19
N VAL A 30 -3.56 -1.19 7.32
CA VAL A 30 -3.91 -0.08 6.42
C VAL A 30 -2.93 1.08 6.53
N GLU A 31 -2.51 1.45 7.74
CA GLU A 31 -1.48 2.48 7.97
C GLU A 31 -0.10 2.05 7.48
N SER A 32 0.24 0.77 7.65
CA SER A 32 1.50 0.23 7.17
C SER A 32 1.52 0.03 5.66
N THR A 33 0.37 -0.25 5.06
CA THR A 33 0.21 -0.25 3.62
C THR A 33 0.08 1.22 3.21
N ALA A 34 1.20 1.93 3.24
CA ALA A 34 1.35 3.23 2.61
C ALA A 34 1.21 3.11 1.08
N VAL A 35 0.13 2.51 0.57
CA VAL A 35 -0.41 2.90 -0.71
C VAL A 35 -0.93 4.29 -0.45
N THR A 36 -0.13 5.31 -0.76
CA THR A 36 -0.70 6.64 -0.95
C THR A 36 -1.86 6.43 -1.90
N PRO A 37 -3.14 6.66 -1.53
CA PRO A 37 -4.27 6.35 -2.40
C PRO A 37 -4.23 7.12 -3.73
N GLY A 38 -3.29 8.07 -3.86
CA GLY A 38 -2.95 8.76 -5.11
C GLY A 38 -1.71 8.25 -5.87
N GLY A 39 -0.82 7.43 -5.32
CA GLY A 39 0.44 7.04 -5.98
C GLY A 39 0.22 6.11 -7.19
N GLU A 40 -0.58 5.06 -6.99
CA GLU A 40 -1.01 4.15 -8.05
C GLU A 40 -1.81 4.89 -9.13
N LEU A 41 -2.71 5.78 -8.71
CA LEU A 41 -3.53 6.61 -9.59
C LEU A 41 -2.71 7.61 -10.40
N LEU A 42 -1.75 8.29 -9.76
CA LEU A 42 -0.81 9.22 -10.41
C LEU A 42 0.07 8.50 -11.45
N ASN A 43 0.53 7.28 -11.14
CA ASN A 43 1.29 6.49 -12.09
C ASN A 43 0.46 6.08 -13.32
N ARG A 44 -0.81 5.69 -13.12
CA ARG A 44 -1.74 5.43 -14.22
C ARG A 44 -2.02 6.68 -15.06
N LEU A 45 -2.27 7.82 -14.42
CA LEU A 45 -2.48 9.10 -15.11
C LEU A 45 -1.25 9.54 -15.92
N ARG A 46 -0.05 9.41 -15.36
CA ARG A 46 1.20 9.69 -16.07
C ARG A 46 1.39 8.79 -17.29
N ALA A 47 1.06 7.50 -17.17
CA ALA A 47 1.14 6.57 -18.29
C ALA A 47 0.17 6.95 -19.43
N VAL A 48 -1.06 7.36 -19.10
CA VAL A 48 -2.06 7.83 -20.07
C VAL A 48 -1.59 9.11 -20.77
N VAL A 49 -1.09 10.10 -20.02
CA VAL A 49 -0.57 11.35 -20.58
C VAL A 49 0.62 11.10 -21.52
N ALA A 50 1.54 10.21 -21.12
CA ALA A 50 2.68 9.84 -21.96
C ALA A 50 2.25 9.13 -23.25
N ALA A 51 1.25 8.26 -23.20
CA ALA A 51 0.70 7.59 -24.37
C ALA A 51 0.07 8.58 -25.36
N VAL A 52 -0.72 9.54 -24.87
CA VAL A 52 -1.33 10.60 -25.69
C VAL A 52 -0.27 11.52 -26.30
N ALA A 53 0.73 11.94 -25.52
CA ALA A 53 1.82 12.79 -26.01
C ALA A 53 2.65 12.10 -27.11
N ASN A 54 2.85 10.78 -27.02
CA ASN A 54 3.53 10.00 -28.06
C ASN A 54 2.66 9.81 -29.31
N TRP A 55 1.34 9.73 -29.16
CA TRP A 55 0.42 9.66 -30.30
C TRP A 55 0.37 10.97 -31.10
N VAL A 56 0.37 12.12 -30.41
CA VAL A 56 0.36 13.45 -31.07
C VAL A 56 1.70 13.79 -31.75
N ARG A 57 2.81 13.19 -31.31
CA ARG A 57 4.14 13.39 -31.92
C ARG A 57 4.39 12.56 -33.18
N ARG A 58 3.49 11.66 -33.54
CA ARG A 58 3.64 10.73 -34.66
C ARG A 58 2.77 11.16 -35.84
#